data_AF-A0A0P9YBK8-F1
#
_entry.id   AF-A0A0P9YBK8-F1
#
_cell.length_a   1.000
_cell.length_b   1.000
_cell.length_c   1.000
_cell.angle_alpha   90.00
_cell.angle_beta   90.00
_cell.angle_gamma   90.00
#
_symmetry.space_group_name_H-M   'P 1'
#
loop_
_entity.id
_entity.type
_entity.pdbx_description
1 polymer ?
#
loop_
_entity_poly.entity_id
_entity_poly.type
_entity_poly.pdbx_seq_one_letter_code
_entity_poly.pdbx_strand_id
1 'polypeptide(L)'
;MPSKPPSAHLAADLAPSEQLESFLGSFTQTAVVFRYLDLLAERSQNLEQRIGLNELSQLRRENEQLRAQIKRRTTASLDLLLLYLPIIYHNFWNTVRPEELAALAGSAQVPMIPSPYHEPDSALVSSMKQRFLSLSEESRASIIAFCHQLPYQLTVRHSMQPLMKAY
;
A
#
# COMPACT_ATOMS: atom_id res chain seq x y z
N MET A 1 59.75 35.60 31.19
CA MET A 1 59.31 34.19 31.09
C MET A 1 58.80 33.75 32.45
N PRO A 2 57.65 33.07 32.60
CA PRO A 2 56.52 32.90 31.68
C PRO A 2 55.10 33.08 32.30
N SER A 3 54.15 33.37 31.41
CA SER A 3 52.80 32.83 31.22
C SER A 3 51.81 32.61 32.39
N LYS A 4 50.67 33.31 32.28
CA LYS A 4 49.33 32.77 32.60
C LYS A 4 48.32 33.30 31.59
N PRO A 5 47.68 32.47 30.74
CA PRO A 5 46.58 32.93 29.90
C PRO A 5 45.26 32.85 30.69
N PRO A 6 44.34 33.82 30.58
CA PRO A 6 42.94 33.60 30.87
C PRO A 6 42.21 33.37 29.54
N SER A 7 42.00 32.10 29.19
CA SER A 7 41.07 31.69 28.14
C SER A 7 39.83 31.10 28.83
N ALA A 8 38.63 31.56 28.46
CA ALA A 8 37.39 30.74 28.34
C ALA A 8 36.04 31.50 28.45
N HIS A 9 35.94 32.83 28.35
CA HIS A 9 34.64 33.50 28.62
C HIS A 9 34.03 34.41 27.55
N LEU A 10 34.54 34.49 26.32
CA LEU A 10 33.87 35.29 25.27
C LEU A 10 33.79 34.55 23.92
N ALA A 11 32.85 33.62 23.79
CA ALA A 11 32.55 33.02 22.48
C ALA A 11 31.06 32.73 22.24
N ALA A 12 30.15 33.22 23.10
CA ALA A 12 28.76 32.78 23.09
C ALA A 12 27.73 33.80 22.58
N ASP A 13 28.12 35.02 22.16
CA ASP A 13 27.14 36.10 21.91
C ASP A 13 27.45 36.99 20.69
N LEU A 14 28.11 36.45 19.67
CA LEU A 14 28.36 37.17 18.41
C LEU A 14 27.34 36.75 17.35
N ALA A 15 26.76 37.73 16.65
CA ALA A 15 25.84 37.48 15.54
C ALA A 15 26.53 36.60 14.47
N PRO A 16 25.79 35.73 13.74
CA PRO A 16 26.40 34.83 12.75
C PRO A 16 27.21 35.55 11.67
N SER A 17 26.92 36.83 11.41
CA SER A 17 27.69 37.72 10.56
C SER A 17 29.06 38.09 11.13
N GLU A 18 29.16 38.35 12.43
CA GLU A 18 30.42 38.71 13.11
C GLU A 18 31.33 37.50 13.29
N GLN A 19 30.75 36.31 13.49
CA GLN A 19 31.50 35.06 13.45
C GLN A 19 32.09 34.81 12.05
N LEU A 20 31.31 35.09 11.00
CA LEU A 20 31.77 35.03 9.62
C LEU A 20 32.93 36.00 9.39
N GLU A 21 32.79 37.26 9.79
CA GLU A 21 33.83 38.29 9.60
C GLU A 21 35.12 37.97 10.37
N SER A 22 35.00 37.50 11.61
CA SER A 22 36.17 37.09 12.42
C SER A 22 36.93 35.91 11.80
N PHE A 23 36.22 35.02 11.12
CA PHE A 23 36.79 33.85 10.44
C PHE A 23 37.35 34.17 9.05
N LEU A 24 36.84 35.20 8.40
CA LEU A 24 37.23 35.63 7.06
C LEU A 24 38.36 36.66 7.05
N GLY A 25 38.59 37.38 8.16
CA GLY A 25 39.58 38.44 8.26
C GLY A 25 41.05 38.00 8.13
N SER A 26 41.37 36.71 8.22
CA SER A 26 42.75 36.22 8.24
C SER A 26 43.29 35.64 6.92
N PHE A 27 42.57 35.75 5.80
CA PHE A 27 42.95 35.07 4.54
C PHE A 27 42.83 35.97 3.30
N THR A 28 43.64 35.68 2.26
CA THR A 28 43.61 36.40 0.98
C THR A 28 42.25 36.22 0.28
N GLN A 29 41.86 37.21 -0.53
CA GLN A 29 40.53 37.28 -1.19
C GLN A 29 40.16 35.99 -1.95
N THR A 30 41.12 35.34 -2.60
CA THR A 30 40.93 34.05 -3.29
C THR A 30 40.67 32.89 -2.34
N ALA A 31 41.39 32.79 -1.22
CA ALA A 31 41.20 31.73 -0.24
C ALA A 31 39.82 31.83 0.44
N VAL A 32 39.34 33.05 0.69
CA VAL A 32 37.98 33.31 1.19
C VAL A 32 36.91 32.83 0.19
N VAL A 33 37.08 33.12 -1.10
CA VAL A 33 36.14 32.69 -2.15
C VAL A 33 36.07 31.16 -2.27
N PHE A 34 37.22 30.46 -2.27
CA PHE A 34 37.23 29.00 -2.33
C PHE A 34 36.52 28.36 -1.13
N ARG A 35 36.77 28.87 0.08
CA ARG A 35 36.10 28.38 1.29
C ARG A 35 34.59 28.57 1.26
N TYR A 36 34.14 29.68 0.67
CA TYR A 36 32.71 29.96 0.49
C TYR A 36 32.08 29.03 -0.56
N LEU A 37 32.79 28.71 -1.65
CA LEU A 37 32.34 27.74 -2.64
C LEU A 37 32.22 26.33 -2.05
N ASP A 38 33.16 25.90 -1.22
CA ASP A 38 33.09 24.61 -0.52
C ASP A 38 31.88 24.53 0.40
N LEU A 39 31.63 25.60 1.18
CA LEU A 39 30.47 25.69 2.08
C LEU A 39 29.14 25.66 1.31
N LEU A 40 29.07 26.31 0.14
CA LEU A 40 27.90 26.27 -0.73
C LEU A 40 27.68 24.89 -1.32
N ALA A 41 28.73 24.20 -1.75
CA ALA A 41 28.66 22.84 -2.28
C ALA A 41 28.14 21.86 -1.21
N GLU A 42 28.67 21.93 0.02
CA GLU A 42 28.23 21.10 1.14
C GLU A 42 26.75 21.35 1.48
N ARG A 43 26.33 22.62 1.51
CA ARG A 43 24.93 22.99 1.76
C ARG A 43 24.00 22.51 0.65
N SER A 44 24.42 22.59 -0.63
CA SER A 44 23.65 22.09 -1.78
C SER A 44 23.43 20.58 -1.66
N GLN A 45 24.52 19.84 -1.38
CA GLN A 45 24.46 18.39 -1.25
C GLN A 45 23.55 17.96 -0.08
N ASN A 46 23.61 18.67 1.04
CA ASN A 46 22.74 18.39 2.19
C ASN A 46 21.26 18.63 1.85
N LEU A 47 20.95 19.72 1.13
CA LEU A 47 19.58 20.01 0.69
C LEU A 47 19.06 18.96 -0.29
N GLU A 48 19.86 18.58 -1.28
CA GLU A 48 19.51 17.53 -2.25
C GLU A 48 19.25 16.19 -1.56
N GLN A 49 20.11 15.80 -0.61
CA GLN A 49 19.90 14.58 0.17
C GLN A 49 18.59 14.64 0.98
N ARG A 50 18.31 15.77 1.63
CA ARG A 50 17.07 15.95 2.40
C ARG A 50 15.83 15.93 1.53
N ILE A 51 15.87 16.58 0.36
CA ILE A 51 14.77 16.56 -0.62
C ILE A 51 14.53 15.13 -1.11
N GLY A 52 15.58 14.42 -1.54
CA GLY A 52 15.46 13.05 -2.02
C GLY A 52 14.92 12.08 -0.95
N LEU A 53 15.36 12.22 0.31
CA LEU A 53 14.80 11.43 1.42
C LEU A 53 13.32 11.76 1.69
N ASN A 54 12.95 13.04 1.63
CA ASN A 54 11.56 13.47 1.82
C ASN A 54 10.66 12.93 0.71
N GLU A 55 11.07 13.06 -0.55
CA GLU A 55 10.32 12.54 -1.71
C GLU A 55 10.14 11.03 -1.63
N LEU A 56 11.20 10.28 -1.32
CA LEU A 56 11.10 8.82 -1.12
C LEU A 56 10.12 8.47 0.01
N SER A 57 10.14 9.23 1.11
CA SER A 57 9.23 9.01 2.23
C SER A 57 7.76 9.30 1.86
N GLN A 58 7.52 10.35 1.07
CA GLN A 58 6.19 10.71 0.57
C GLN A 58 5.67 9.66 -0.39
N LEU A 59 6.48 9.27 -1.39
CA LEU A 59 6.12 8.26 -2.36
C LEU A 59 5.82 6.91 -1.69
N ARG A 60 6.59 6.52 -0.66
CA ARG A 60 6.28 5.31 0.12
C ARG A 60 4.93 5.39 0.82
N ARG A 61 4.62 6.52 1.46
CA ARG A 61 3.32 6.73 2.12
C ARG A 61 2.18 6.71 1.09
N GLU A 62 2.34 7.38 -0.04
CA GLU A 62 1.35 7.35 -1.12
C GLU A 62 1.16 5.93 -1.67
N ASN A 63 2.24 5.17 -1.87
CA ASN A 63 2.16 3.79 -2.32
C ASN A 63 1.42 2.90 -1.30
N GLU A 64 1.73 3.05 -0.02
CA GLU A 64 1.04 2.34 1.06
C GLU A 64 -0.44 2.71 1.12
N GLN A 65 -0.77 4.00 1.00
CA GLN A 65 -2.16 4.49 0.98
C GLN A 65 -2.92 3.97 -0.24
N LEU A 66 -2.33 4.03 -1.43
CA LEU A 66 -2.93 3.51 -2.66
C LEU A 66 -3.13 2.00 -2.59
N ARG A 67 -2.14 1.25 -2.09
CA ARG A 67 -2.27 -0.20 -1.84
C ARG A 67 -3.38 -0.50 -0.84
N ALA A 68 -3.51 0.30 0.22
CA ALA A 68 -4.59 0.15 1.20
C ALA A 68 -5.96 0.45 0.59
N GLN A 69 -6.07 1.49 -0.24
CA GLN A 69 -7.30 1.82 -0.97
C GLN A 69 -7.69 0.73 -1.97
N ILE A 70 -6.73 0.18 -2.71
CA ILE A 70 -6.95 -0.95 -3.61
C ILE A 70 -7.44 -2.14 -2.82
N LYS A 71 -6.76 -2.55 -1.74
CA LYS A 71 -7.21 -3.69 -0.90
C LYS A 71 -8.64 -3.53 -0.41
N ARG A 72 -9.05 -2.32 -0.02
CA ARG A 72 -10.43 -2.03 0.41
C ARG A 72 -11.44 -2.06 -0.73
N ARG A 73 -11.06 -1.67 -1.95
CA ARG A 73 -11.93 -1.70 -3.13
C ARG A 73 -12.01 -3.09 -3.79
N THR A 74 -10.96 -3.90 -3.68
CA THR A 74 -10.87 -5.21 -4.33
C THR A 74 -11.51 -6.32 -3.49
N THR A 75 -11.89 -6.06 -2.23
CA THR A 75 -12.63 -7.04 -1.43
C THR A 75 -14.05 -7.13 -1.97
N ALA A 76 -14.38 -8.26 -2.60
CA ALA A 76 -15.74 -8.52 -3.07
C ALA A 76 -16.69 -8.45 -1.88
N SER A 77 -17.85 -7.80 -2.04
CA SER A 77 -18.83 -7.77 -0.97
C SER A 77 -19.23 -9.20 -0.62
N LEU A 78 -19.29 -9.49 0.69
CA LEU A 78 -19.63 -10.81 1.19
C LEU A 78 -20.96 -11.31 0.59
N ASP A 79 -21.94 -10.43 0.40
CA ASP A 79 -23.23 -10.76 -0.22
C ASP A 79 -23.09 -11.28 -1.66
N LEU A 80 -22.21 -10.67 -2.46
CA LEU A 80 -21.95 -11.15 -3.83
C LEU A 80 -21.22 -12.50 -3.80
N LEU A 81 -20.27 -12.67 -2.89
CA LEU A 81 -19.56 -13.95 -2.72
C LEU A 81 -20.54 -15.07 -2.33
N LEU A 82 -21.43 -14.81 -1.37
CA LEU A 82 -22.47 -15.75 -0.95
C LEU A 82 -23.39 -16.18 -2.10
N LEU A 83 -23.75 -15.22 -2.96
CA LEU A 83 -24.65 -15.46 -4.06
C LEU A 83 -23.99 -16.25 -5.20
N TYR A 84 -22.74 -15.90 -5.54
CA TYR A 84 -22.09 -16.41 -6.75
C TYR A 84 -21.18 -17.61 -6.52
N LEU A 85 -20.59 -17.81 -5.34
CA LEU A 85 -19.71 -18.95 -5.09
C LEU A 85 -20.38 -20.33 -5.30
N PRO A 86 -21.62 -20.58 -4.85
CA PRO A 86 -22.33 -21.84 -5.12
C PRO A 86 -22.74 -22.01 -6.59
N ILE A 87 -22.77 -20.91 -7.35
CA ILE A 87 -23.05 -20.90 -8.79
C ILE A 87 -21.76 -21.21 -9.57
N ILE A 88 -20.61 -20.74 -9.10
CA ILE A 88 -19.29 -20.95 -9.72
C ILE A 88 -18.78 -22.36 -9.45
N TYR A 89 -18.84 -22.80 -8.20
CA TYR A 89 -18.31 -24.09 -7.75
C TYR A 89 -19.41 -25.10 -7.47
N HIS A 90 -19.06 -26.38 -7.62
CA HIS A 90 -19.92 -27.47 -7.19
C HIS A 90 -19.69 -27.74 -5.69
N ASN A 91 -20.75 -28.02 -4.93
CA ASN A 91 -20.66 -28.40 -3.51
C ASN A 91 -19.84 -27.42 -2.63
N PHE A 92 -19.90 -26.12 -2.92
CA PHE A 92 -19.07 -25.11 -2.24
C PHE A 92 -19.22 -25.15 -0.72
N TRP A 93 -20.46 -25.10 -0.22
CA TRP A 93 -20.77 -25.07 1.20
C TRP A 93 -20.54 -26.39 1.94
N ASN A 94 -20.28 -27.48 1.21
CA ASN A 94 -19.84 -28.74 1.81
C ASN A 94 -18.32 -28.76 2.04
N THR A 95 -17.58 -27.85 1.40
CA THR A 95 -16.11 -27.78 1.48
C THR A 95 -15.64 -26.59 2.33
N VAL A 96 -16.26 -25.42 2.16
CA VAL A 96 -15.83 -24.17 2.81
C VAL A 96 -16.82 -23.82 3.92
N ARG A 97 -16.32 -23.59 5.13
CA ARG A 97 -17.16 -23.17 6.25
C ARG A 97 -17.55 -21.69 6.12
N PRO A 98 -18.77 -21.29 6.53
CA PRO A 98 -19.18 -19.88 6.52
C PRO A 98 -18.23 -18.95 7.30
N GLU A 99 -17.70 -19.43 8.42
CA GLU A 99 -16.71 -18.71 9.24
C GLU A 99 -15.40 -18.45 8.48
N GLU A 100 -14.93 -19.45 7.74
CA GLU A 100 -13.72 -19.36 6.92
C GLU A 100 -13.92 -18.39 5.76
N LEU A 101 -15.09 -18.42 5.11
CA LEU A 101 -15.43 -17.45 4.07
C LEU A 101 -15.41 -16.03 4.62
N ALA A 102 -16.02 -15.78 5.78
CA ALA A 102 -16.04 -14.47 6.40
C ALA A 102 -14.62 -13.97 6.71
N ALA A 103 -13.77 -14.83 7.26
CA ALA A 103 -12.37 -14.52 7.54
C ALA A 103 -11.59 -14.17 6.25
N LEU A 104 -11.74 -14.97 5.19
CA LEU A 104 -11.08 -14.73 3.90
C LEU A 104 -11.59 -13.46 3.20
N ALA A 105 -12.88 -13.16 3.33
CA ALA A 105 -13.48 -11.94 2.82
C ALA A 105 -13.19 -10.70 3.69
N GLY A 106 -12.52 -10.87 4.84
CA GLY A 106 -12.24 -9.79 5.79
C GLY A 106 -13.51 -9.23 6.47
N SER A 107 -14.58 -10.03 6.52
CA SER A 107 -15.85 -9.67 7.14
C SER A 107 -15.88 -10.13 8.60
N ALA A 108 -16.31 -9.25 9.50
CA ALA A 108 -16.61 -9.60 10.89
C ALA A 108 -17.94 -10.38 11.03
N GLN A 109 -18.79 -10.34 10.01
CA GLN A 109 -20.08 -11.01 10.01
C GLN A 109 -19.96 -12.38 9.36
N VAL A 110 -20.27 -13.42 10.12
CA VAL A 110 -20.36 -14.80 9.63
C VAL A 110 -21.75 -15.02 9.03
N PRO A 111 -21.84 -15.45 7.77
CA PRO A 111 -23.11 -15.68 7.12
C PRO A 111 -23.80 -16.95 7.64
N MET A 112 -25.11 -16.86 7.85
CA MET A 112 -25.92 -18.01 8.24
C MET A 112 -26.35 -18.79 7.00
N ILE A 113 -25.75 -19.96 6.78
CA ILE A 113 -26.09 -20.85 5.67
C ILE A 113 -27.03 -21.95 6.17
N PRO A 114 -28.18 -22.18 5.51
CA PRO A 114 -29.08 -23.25 5.90
C PRO A 114 -28.40 -24.60 5.74
N SER A 115 -28.53 -25.45 6.76
CA SER A 115 -28.05 -26.83 6.75
C SER A 115 -29.26 -27.78 6.75
N PRO A 116 -29.43 -28.65 5.73
CA PRO A 116 -28.55 -28.88 4.60
C PRO A 116 -28.68 -27.80 3.50
N TYR A 117 -27.57 -27.46 2.83
CA TYR A 117 -27.60 -26.56 1.68
C TYR A 117 -28.01 -27.34 0.42
N HIS A 118 -29.05 -26.85 -0.27
CA HIS A 118 -29.45 -27.42 -1.55
C HIS A 118 -28.66 -26.80 -2.70
N GLU A 119 -28.00 -27.66 -3.48
CA GLU A 119 -27.25 -27.28 -4.67
C GLU A 119 -28.16 -26.58 -5.70
N PRO A 120 -27.73 -25.44 -6.29
CA PRO A 120 -28.54 -24.76 -7.29
C PRO A 120 -28.67 -25.60 -8.56
N ASP A 121 -29.89 -25.70 -9.07
CA ASP A 121 -30.19 -26.39 -10.33
C ASP A 121 -29.58 -25.68 -11.54
N SER A 122 -29.36 -26.43 -12.62
CA SER A 122 -28.83 -26.00 -13.90
C SER A 122 -29.52 -24.77 -14.50
N ALA A 123 -30.85 -24.66 -14.37
CA ALA A 123 -31.62 -23.50 -14.81
C ALA A 123 -31.27 -22.24 -13.98
N LEU A 124 -31.19 -22.40 -12.65
CA LEU A 124 -30.81 -21.31 -11.75
C LEU A 124 -29.37 -20.86 -12.02
N VAL A 125 -28.42 -21.81 -12.17
CA VAL A 125 -27.03 -21.53 -12.52
C VAL A 125 -26.92 -20.73 -13.82
N SER A 126 -27.69 -21.11 -14.85
CA SER A 126 -27.70 -20.40 -16.13
C SER A 126 -28.23 -18.97 -16.00
N SER A 127 -29.33 -18.78 -15.24
CA SER A 127 -29.87 -17.45 -14.98
C SER A 127 -28.91 -16.56 -14.18
N MET A 128 -28.24 -17.13 -13.17
CA MET A 128 -27.28 -16.42 -12.33
C MET A 128 -25.99 -16.10 -13.08
N LYS A 129 -25.54 -16.96 -14.00
CA LYS A 129 -24.45 -16.65 -14.92
C LYS A 129 -24.75 -15.42 -15.76
N GLN A 130 -25.96 -15.30 -16.32
CA GLN A 130 -26.34 -14.10 -17.09
C GLN A 130 -26.31 -12.85 -16.20
N ARG A 131 -26.82 -12.94 -14.96
CA ARG A 131 -26.72 -11.83 -13.99
C ARG A 131 -25.28 -11.50 -13.65
N PHE A 132 -24.42 -12.49 -13.45
CA PHE A 132 -22.99 -12.30 -13.20
C PHE A 132 -22.30 -11.54 -14.36
N LEU A 133 -22.66 -11.85 -15.60
CA LEU A 133 -22.15 -11.15 -16.78
C LEU A 133 -22.64 -9.69 -16.87
N SER A 134 -23.83 -9.40 -16.35
CA SER A 134 -24.37 -8.04 -16.26
C SER A 134 -23.82 -7.19 -15.12
N LEU A 135 -23.04 -7.77 -14.20
CA LEU A 135 -22.37 -7.00 -13.14
C LEU A 135 -21.33 -6.05 -13.74
N SER A 136 -20.98 -5.01 -12.97
CA SER A 136 -19.85 -4.14 -13.33
C SER A 136 -18.56 -4.96 -13.43
N GLU A 137 -17.66 -4.52 -14.31
CA GLU A 137 -16.38 -5.19 -14.51
C GLU A 137 -15.57 -5.29 -13.22
N GLU A 138 -15.59 -4.23 -12.40
CA GLU A 138 -14.94 -4.21 -11.08
C GLU A 138 -15.48 -5.29 -10.14
N SER A 139 -16.81 -5.46 -10.08
CA SER A 139 -17.45 -6.48 -9.23
C SER A 139 -17.10 -7.88 -9.69
N ARG A 140 -17.12 -8.11 -11.00
CA ARG A 140 -16.77 -9.40 -11.60
C ARG A 140 -15.31 -9.74 -11.36
N ALA A 141 -14.40 -8.80 -11.62
CA ALA A 141 -12.97 -8.97 -11.38
C ALA A 141 -12.67 -9.24 -9.90
N SER A 142 -13.36 -8.55 -8.99
CA SER A 142 -13.22 -8.76 -7.55
C SER A 142 -13.65 -10.17 -7.10
N ILE A 143 -14.80 -10.67 -7.60
CA ILE A 143 -15.26 -12.05 -7.31
C ILE A 143 -14.27 -13.08 -7.87
N ILE A 144 -13.78 -12.88 -9.10
CA ILE A 144 -12.82 -13.80 -9.72
C ILE A 144 -11.48 -13.78 -8.98
N ALA A 145 -10.96 -12.60 -8.64
CA ALA A 145 -9.75 -12.45 -7.85
C ALA A 145 -9.87 -13.16 -6.50
N PHE A 146 -11.03 -13.06 -5.84
CA PHE A 146 -11.32 -13.81 -4.62
C PHE A 146 -11.28 -15.33 -4.86
N CYS A 147 -11.89 -15.80 -5.94
CA CYS A 147 -11.89 -17.23 -6.31
C CYS A 147 -10.46 -17.79 -6.49
N HIS A 148 -9.52 -17.00 -7.03
CA HIS A 148 -8.11 -17.39 -7.16
C HIS A 148 -7.33 -17.37 -5.84
N GLN A 149 -7.81 -16.65 -4.82
CA GLN A 149 -7.18 -16.59 -3.50
C GLN A 149 -7.64 -17.73 -2.57
N LEU A 150 -8.67 -18.49 -2.96
CA LEU A 150 -9.18 -19.60 -2.16
C LEU A 150 -8.14 -20.74 -2.05
N PRO A 151 -7.80 -21.19 -0.84
CA PRO A 151 -6.81 -22.27 -0.65
C PRO A 151 -7.36 -23.68 -0.92
N TYR A 152 -8.63 -23.80 -1.33
CA TYR A 152 -9.34 -25.06 -1.47
C TYR A 152 -9.33 -25.60 -2.90
N GLN A 153 -9.25 -26.92 -3.05
CA GLN A 153 -9.40 -27.59 -4.35
C GLN A 153 -10.88 -27.71 -4.73
N LEU A 154 -11.48 -26.60 -5.16
CA LEU A 154 -12.88 -26.55 -5.54
C LEU A 154 -13.08 -26.88 -7.02
N THR A 155 -14.13 -27.64 -7.33
CA THR A 155 -14.48 -27.97 -8.72
C THR A 155 -15.34 -26.87 -9.33
N VAL A 156 -14.80 -26.15 -10.31
CA VAL A 156 -15.52 -25.13 -11.07
C VAL A 156 -16.51 -25.81 -12.03
N ARG A 157 -17.77 -25.35 -12.04
CA ARG A 157 -18.78 -25.84 -12.98
C ARG A 157 -18.39 -25.55 -14.42
N HIS A 158 -18.62 -26.51 -15.30
CA HIS A 158 -18.33 -26.43 -16.74
C HIS A 158 -18.80 -25.12 -17.40
N SER A 159 -19.99 -24.65 -17.03
CA SER A 159 -20.58 -23.41 -17.57
C SER A 159 -19.82 -22.14 -17.17
N MET A 160 -19.07 -22.17 -16.07
CA MET A 160 -18.34 -21.04 -15.48
C MET A 160 -16.82 -21.09 -15.72
N GLN A 161 -16.27 -22.26 -16.08
CA GLN A 161 -14.85 -22.45 -16.44
C GLN A 161 -14.30 -21.42 -17.44
N PRO A 162 -14.98 -21.08 -18.56
CA PRO A 162 -14.42 -20.10 -19.50
C PRO A 162 -14.27 -18.70 -18.89
N LEU A 163 -15.15 -18.32 -17.95
CA LEU A 163 -15.09 -17.01 -17.29
C LEU A 163 -13.93 -16.92 -16.29
N MET A 164 -13.56 -18.04 -15.67
CA MET A 164 -12.44 -18.09 -14.73
C MET A 164 -11.05 -18.17 -15.39
N LYS A 165 -10.99 -18.50 -16.69
CA LYS A 165 -9.73 -18.53 -17.46
C LYS A 165 -9.47 -17.23 -18.21
N ALA A 166 -10.49 -16.39 -18.36
CA ALA A 166 -10.44 -15.17 -19.18
C ALA A 166 -9.94 -13.93 -18.42
N TYR A 167 -9.76 -14.04 -17.11
CA TYR A 167 -9.29 -13.00 -16.19
C TYR A 167 -8.00 -13.48 -15.52
#